data_AF-A0A7X3A934-F1
#
_entry.id   AF-A0A7X3A934-F1
#
_cell.length_a   1.000
_cell.length_b   1.000
_cell.length_c   1.000
_cell.angle_alpha   90.00
_cell.angle_beta   90.00
_cell.angle_gamma   90.00
#
_symmetry.space_group_name_H-M   'P 1'
#
loop_
_entity.id
_entity.type
_entity.pdbx_description
1 polymer ?
#
loop_
_entity_poly.entity_id
_entity_poly.type
_entity_poly.pdbx_seq_one_letter_code
_entity_poly.pdbx_strand_id
1 'polypeptide(L)' 'MITIVVVAVSLIVAGYEFRLLIQSKSMRDIIVGFSFLAVALALVVLNLLNVDIPSPLSAVTNLFKPVHQIFVQLLS' A
#
# COMPACT_ATOMS: atom_id res chain seq x y z
N MET A 1 -8.83 -5.87 -12.54
CA MET A 1 -8.14 -7.14 -12.88
C MET A 1 -6.74 -7.21 -12.28
N ILE A 2 -5.87 -6.21 -12.47
CA ILE A 2 -4.48 -6.21 -11.97
C ILE A 2 -4.41 -6.36 -10.43
N THR A 3 -5.26 -5.66 -9.68
CA THR A 3 -5.32 -5.73 -8.21
C THR A 3 -5.61 -7.14 -7.68
N ILE A 4 -6.51 -7.88 -8.33
CA ILE A 4 -6.87 -9.25 -7.92
C ILE A 4 -5.69 -10.20 -8.11
N VAL A 5 -4.94 -10.05 -9.20
CA VAL A 5 -3.74 -10.85 -9.48
C VAL A 5 -2.65 -10.56 -8.44
N VAL A 6 -2.43 -9.28 -8.12
CA VAL A 6 -1.45 -8.88 -7.09
C VAL A 6 -1.82 -9.48 -5.73
N VAL A 7 -3.09 -9.39 -5.32
CA VAL A 7 -3.57 -9.97 -4.06
C VAL A 7 -3.38 -11.49 -4.03
N ALA A 8 -3.69 -12.20 -5.12
CA ALA A 8 -3.50 -13.65 -5.20
C ALA A 8 -2.01 -14.05 -5.06
N VAL A 9 -1.11 -13.34 -5.75
CA VAL A 9 0.34 -13.60 -5.65
C VAL A 9 0.85 -13.29 -4.25
N SER A 10 0.42 -12.17 -3.66
CA SER A 10 0.81 -11.79 -2.29
C SER A 10 0.38 -12.83 -1.26
N LEU A 11 -0.82 -13.41 -1.39
CA LEU A 11 -1.29 -14.49 -0.51
C LEU A 11 -0.47 -15.77 -0.64
N ILE A 12 -0.07 -16.13 -1.87
CA ILE A 12 0.76 -17.32 -2.11
C ILE A 12 2.16 -17.14 -1.51
N VAL A 13 2.79 -15.97 -1.75
CA VAL A 13 4.12 -15.65 -1.20
C VAL A 13 4.07 -15.61 0.33
N ALA A 14 3.07 -14.93 0.89
CA ALA A 14 2.89 -14.88 2.34
C ALA A 14 2.68 -16.26 2.95
N GLY A 15 1.87 -17.13 2.32
CA GLY A 15 1.67 -18.50 2.78
C GLY A 15 2.96 -19.33 2.77
N TYR A 16 3.83 -19.10 1.77
CA TYR A 16 5.14 -19.75 1.69
C TYR A 16 6.10 -19.25 2.78
N GLU A 17 6.18 -17.92 2.98
CA GLU A 17 6.98 -17.31 4.04
C GLU A 17 6.50 -17.72 5.43
N PHE A 18 5.19 -17.76 5.68
CA PHE A 18 4.64 -18.20 6.96
C PHE A 18 5.05 -19.63 7.30
N ARG A 19 5.05 -20.52 6.30
CA ARG A 19 5.48 -21.91 6.46
C ARG A 19 6.97 -22.02 6.75
N LEU A 20 7.79 -21.19 6.09
CA LEU A 20 9.23 -21.09 6.31
C LEU A 20 9.56 -20.54 7.71
N LEU A 21 8.84 -19.51 8.16
CA LEU A 21 9.05 -18.87 9.46
C LEU A 21 8.58 -19.73 10.64
N ILE A 22 7.51 -20.52 10.47
CA ILE A 22 7.10 -21.51 11.47
C ILE A 22 8.22 -22.54 11.67
N GLN A 23 8.92 -22.95 10.61
CA GLN A 23 10.08 -23.83 10.71
C GLN A 23 11.30 -23.14 11.36
N SER A 24 11.48 -21.84 11.18
CA SER A 24 12.61 -21.10 11.76
C SER A 24 12.42 -20.68 13.23
N LYS A 25 11.25 -20.96 13.84
CA LYS A 25 10.84 -20.52 15.20
C LYS A 25 10.95 -18.99 15.43
N SER A 26 11.13 -18.17 14.39
CA SER A 26 11.25 -16.72 14.52
C SER A 26 9.87 -16.06 14.66
N MET A 27 9.25 -16.23 15.83
CA MET A 27 7.92 -15.68 16.16
C MET A 27 7.84 -14.17 15.98
N ARG A 28 8.95 -13.45 16.18
CA ARG A 28 9.01 -12.00 16.01
C ARG A 28 8.80 -11.61 14.54
N ASP A 29 9.44 -12.32 13.63
CA ASP A 29 9.32 -12.02 12.20
C ASP A 29 7.95 -12.44 11.66
N ILE A 30 7.31 -13.45 12.27
CA ILE A 30 5.92 -13.85 11.96
C ILE A 30 4.97 -12.71 12.29
N ILE A 31 5.11 -12.12 13.48
CA ILE A 31 4.24 -11.02 13.93
C ILE A 31 4.42 -9.79 13.02
N VAL A 32 5.66 -9.47 12.63
CA VAL A 32 5.95 -8.35 11.71
C VAL A 32 5.39 -8.63 10.32
N GLY A 33 5.60 -9.82 9.77
CA GLY A 33 5.03 -10.20 8.46
C GLY A 33 3.51 -10.15 8.48
N PHE A 34 2.88 -10.66 9.54
CA PHE A 34 1.44 -10.63 9.72
C PHE A 34 0.88 -9.21 9.85
N SER A 35 1.58 -8.31 10.55
CA SER A 35 1.13 -6.91 10.66
C SER A 35 1.15 -6.18 9.31
N PHE A 36 2.20 -6.38 8.50
CA PHE A 36 2.24 -5.86 7.14
C PHE A 36 1.13 -6.43 6.25
N LEU A 37 0.88 -7.74 6.35
CA LEU A 37 -0.18 -8.41 5.60
C LEU A 37 -1.56 -7.89 5.99
N ALA A 38 -1.80 -7.68 7.28
CA ALA A 38 -3.04 -7.09 7.79
C ALA A 38 -3.26 -5.67 7.25
N VAL A 39 -2.22 -4.83 7.24
CA VAL A 39 -2.28 -3.47 6.67
C VAL A 39 -2.56 -3.50 5.17
N ALA A 40 -1.90 -4.38 4.43
CA ALA A 40 -2.12 -4.54 2.99
C ALA A 40 -3.55 -4.99 2.69
N LEU A 41 -4.08 -5.98 3.43
CA LEU A 41 -5.47 -6.42 3.33
C LEU A 41 -6.45 -5.29 3.62
N ALA A 42 -6.22 -4.53 4.69
CA ALA A 42 -7.06 -3.40 5.04
C ALA A 42 -7.10 -2.37 3.90
N LEU A 43 -5.94 -1.99 3.34
CA LEU A 43 -5.85 -1.07 2.21
C LEU A 43 -6.58 -1.58 0.96
N VAL A 44 -6.48 -2.89 0.67
CA VAL A 44 -7.21 -3.50 -0.45
C VAL A 44 -8.72 -3.45 -0.23
N VAL A 45 -9.19 -3.75 0.99
CA VAL A 45 -10.62 -3.67 1.33
C VAL A 45 -11.14 -2.22 1.23
N LEU A 46 -10.39 -1.25 1.75
CA LEU A 46 -10.69 0.18 1.60
C LEU A 46 -10.80 0.59 0.13
N ASN A 47 -9.88 0.10 -0.72
CA ASN A 47 -9.91 0.35 -2.15
C ASN A 47 -11.13 -0.30 -2.84
N LEU A 48 -11.50 -1.53 -2.45
CA LEU A 48 -12.69 -2.23 -2.97
C LEU A 48 -14.01 -1.55 -2.57
N LEU A 49 -14.05 -0.90 -1.41
CA LEU A 49 -15.19 -0.11 -0.95
C LEU A 49 -15.29 1.27 -1.62
N ASN A 50 -14.45 1.54 -2.64
CA ASN A 50 -14.32 2.85 -3.30
C ASN A 50 -14.10 4.00 -2.28
N VAL A 51 -13.46 3.71 -1.15
CA VAL A 51 -12.98 4.79 -0.29
C VAL A 51 -11.83 5.43 -1.05
N ASP A 52 -11.98 6.71 -1.41
CA ASP A 52 -10.96 7.51 -2.05
C ASP A 52 -9.75 7.62 -1.10
N ILE A 53 -8.84 6.66 -1.18
CA ILE A 53 -7.55 6.73 -0.54
C ILE A 53 -6.74 7.72 -1.39
N PRO A 54 -6.46 8.94 -0.89
CA PRO A 54 -5.70 9.91 -1.65
C PRO A 54 -4.34 9.28 -1.97
N SER A 55 -4.05 9.15 -3.25
CA SER A 55 -2.78 8.57 -3.67
C SER A 55 -1.62 9.46 -3.17
N PRO A 56 -0.42 8.91 -2.92
CA PRO A 56 0.75 9.73 -2.59
C PRO A 56 1.00 10.82 -3.64
N LEU A 57 0.67 10.53 -4.90
CA LEU A 57 0.70 11.48 -5.99
C LEU A 57 -0.31 12.63 -5.77
N SER A 58 -1.52 12.34 -5.29
CA SER A 58 -2.52 13.35 -4.92
C SER A 58 -2.00 14.26 -3.81
N ALA A 59 -1.32 13.71 -2.80
CA ALA A 59 -0.71 14.51 -1.74
C ALA A 59 0.39 15.44 -2.28
N VAL A 60 1.26 14.92 -3.15
CA VAL A 60 2.29 15.73 -3.84
C VAL A 60 1.65 16.81 -4.69
N THR A 61 0.66 16.49 -5.51
CA THR A 61 -0.02 17.50 -6.34
C THR A 61 -0.73 18.58 -5.52
N ASN A 62 -1.31 18.24 -4.36
CA ASN A 62 -1.92 19.22 -3.47
C ASN A 62 -0.89 20.14 -2.80
N LEU A 63 0.28 19.61 -2.42
CA LEU A 63 1.38 20.40 -1.86
C LEU A 63 2.01 21.33 -2.89
N PHE A 64 2.14 20.89 -4.14
CA PHE A 64 2.81 21.65 -5.21
C PHE A 64 1.87 22.52 -6.05
N LYS A 65 0.54 22.33 -5.97
CA LYS A 65 -0.48 23.21 -6.58
C LYS A 65 -0.30 24.70 -6.28
N PRO A 66 -0.14 25.14 -5.02
CA PRO A 66 0.00 26.56 -4.70
C PRO A 66 1.29 27.15 -5.29
N VAL A 67 2.38 26.38 -5.31
CA VAL A 67 3.65 26.82 -5.92
C VAL A 67 3.46 27.02 -7.43
N HIS A 68 2.78 26.08 -8.09
CA HIS A 68 2.52 26.19 -9.53
C HIS A 68 1.66 27.41 -9.88
N GLN A 69 0.62 27.72 -9.09
CA GLN A 69 -0.20 28.91 -9.30
C GLN A 69 0.59 30.21 -9.17
N ILE A 70 1.52 30.29 -8.21
CA ILE A 70 2.40 31.46 -8.05
C ILE A 70 3.33 31.62 -9.27
N PHE A 71 3.93 30.53 -9.74
CA PHE A 71 4.77 30.57 -10.96
C PHE A 71 3.97 30.98 -12.19
N VAL A 72 2.75 30.48 -12.36
CA VAL A 72 1.88 30.85 -13.49
C VAL A 72 1.52 32.33 -13.43
N GLN A 73 1.22 32.89 -12.25
CA GLN A 73 0.91 34.32 -12.08
C GLN A 73 2.13 35.23 -12.27
N LEU A 74 3.34 34.78 -11.96
CA LEU A 74 4.56 35.57 -12.15
C LEU A 74 5.08 35.55 -13.59
N LEU A 75 4.70 34.54 -14.36
CA LEU A 75 5.13 34.34 -15.75
C LEU A 75 4.12 34.86 -16.78
N SER A 76 2.91 35.25 -16.36
CA SER A 76 1.87 35.91 -17.16
C SER A 76 1.93 37.43 -17.01
#